data_AF-A0A3M1A0I5-F1
#
_entry.id   AF-A0A3M1A0I5-F1
#
_cell.length_a   1.000
_cell.length_b   1.000
_cell.length_c   1.000
_cell.angle_alpha   90.00
_cell.angle_beta   90.00
_cell.angle_gamma   90.00
#
_symmetry.space_group_name_H-M   'P 1'
#
loop_
_entity.id
_entity.type
_entity.pdbx_description
1 polymer ?
#
loop_
_entity_poly.entity_id
_entity_poly.type
_entity_poly.pdbx_seq_one_letter_code
_entity_poly.pdbx_strand_id
1 'polypeptide(L)'
;MEAIELSGRVVSEGIDSALSDGAVAAQMGYAALMGGAYNVRINLKELRAMETKHLDKDFIAATEEKIKKMILNAEKTLQKIGSEVDEKLQG
;
A
#
# COMPACT_ATOMS: atom_id res chain seq x y z
N MET A 1 4.79 1.10 -2.45
CA MET A 1 4.76 -0.34 -2.78
C MET A 1 6.10 -0.97 -2.47
N GLU A 2 7.20 -0.47 -3.05
CA GLU A 2 8.57 -0.97 -2.83
C GLU A 2 8.93 -1.19 -1.36
N ALA A 3 8.57 -0.26 -0.46
CA ALA A 3 8.85 -0.41 0.97
C ALA A 3 8.18 -1.64 1.61
N ILE A 4 6.94 -1.97 1.22
CA ILE A 4 6.21 -3.13 1.75
C ILE A 4 6.83 -4.42 1.20
N GLU A 5 7.17 -4.45 -0.09
CA GLU A 5 7.81 -5.60 -0.74
C GLU A 5 9.21 -5.86 -0.15
N LEU A 6 9.99 -4.81 0.08
CA LEU A 6 11.30 -4.93 0.71
C LEU A 6 11.18 -5.42 2.15
N SER A 7 10.18 -4.94 2.90
CA SER A 7 9.90 -5.41 4.26
C SER A 7 9.56 -6.90 4.28
N GLY A 8 8.83 -7.39 3.27
CA GLY A 8 8.57 -8.82 3.11
C GLY A 8 9.84 -9.64 2.89
N ARG A 9 10.80 -9.14 2.12
CA ARG A 9 12.11 -9.80 1.96
C ARG A 9 12.89 -9.83 3.27
N VAL A 10 12.83 -8.77 4.08
CA VAL A 10 13.46 -8.75 5.41
C VAL A 10 12.83 -9.82 6.31
N VAL A 11 11.50 -9.96 6.29
CA VAL A 11 10.81 -11.01 7.06
C VAL A 11 11.16 -12.41 6.56
N SER A 12 11.23 -12.63 5.24
CA SER A 12 11.46 -13.97 4.68
C SER A 12 12.92 -14.42 4.79
N GLU A 13 13.87 -13.56 4.41
CA GLU A 13 15.30 -13.87 4.22
C GLU A 13 16.21 -13.29 5.32
N GLY A 14 15.69 -12.37 6.14
CA GLY A 14 16.48 -11.68 7.16
C GLY A 14 16.75 -12.50 8.42
N ILE A 15 17.52 -11.89 9.32
CA ILE A 15 17.81 -12.45 10.65
C ILE A 15 16.58 -12.36 11.56
N ASP A 16 16.40 -13.34 12.45
CA ASP A 16 15.21 -13.42 13.32
C ASP A 16 15.02 -12.17 14.19
N SER A 17 16.11 -11.56 14.65
CA SER A 17 16.05 -10.32 15.43
C SER A 17 15.53 -9.11 14.66
N ALA A 18 15.39 -9.20 13.33
CA ALA A 18 14.83 -8.15 12.47
C ALA A 18 13.37 -8.41 12.07
N LEU A 19 12.75 -9.51 12.53
CA LEU A 19 11.37 -9.86 12.18
C LEU A 19 10.37 -8.76 12.57
N SER A 20 10.50 -8.24 13.79
CA SER A 20 9.66 -7.14 14.27
C SER A 20 9.82 -5.88 13.43
N ASP A 21 11.05 -5.55 13.04
CA ASP A 21 11.35 -4.36 12.23
C ASP A 21 10.75 -4.49 10.84
N GLY A 22 10.86 -5.66 10.21
CA GLY A 22 10.23 -5.97 8.93
C GLY A 22 8.70 -5.90 9.02
N ALA A 23 8.10 -6.46 10.06
CA ALA A 23 6.66 -6.41 10.28
C ALA A 23 6.16 -4.96 10.43
N VAL A 24 6.82 -4.16 11.27
CA VAL A 24 6.48 -2.76 11.51
C VAL A 24 6.69 -1.92 10.26
N ALA A 25 7.80 -2.11 9.54
CA ALA A 25 8.07 -1.40 8.28
C ALA A 25 7.00 -1.68 7.22
N ALA A 26 6.51 -2.92 7.13
CA ALA A 26 5.42 -3.28 6.22
C ALA A 26 4.12 -2.53 6.58
N GLN A 27 3.76 -2.48 7.87
CA GLN A 27 2.60 -1.74 8.37
C GLN A 27 2.71 -0.23 8.11
N MET A 28 3.88 0.35 8.35
CA MET A 28 4.15 1.76 8.06
C MET A 28 4.05 2.07 6.57
N GLY A 29 4.61 1.19 5.73
CA GLY A 29 4.49 1.31 4.27
C GLY A 29 3.03 1.26 3.79
N TYR A 30 2.23 0.39 4.40
CA TYR A 30 0.79 0.31 4.12
C TYR A 30 0.04 1.57 4.56
N ALA A 31 0.29 2.06 5.77
CA ALA A 31 -0.31 3.30 6.27
C ALA A 31 0.03 4.50 5.37
N ALA A 32 1.29 4.61 4.92
CA ALA A 32 1.71 5.65 3.97
C ALA A 32 0.98 5.56 2.63
N LEU A 33 0.79 4.34 2.09
CA LEU A 33 -0.01 4.12 0.88
C LEU A 33 -1.46 4.59 1.07
N MET A 34 -2.08 4.24 2.20
CA MET A 34 -3.47 4.63 2.49
C MET A 34 -3.60 6.15 2.61
N GLY A 35 -2.66 6.82 3.31
CA GLY A 35 -2.62 8.28 3.37
C GLY A 35 -2.51 8.91 1.98
N GLY A 36 -1.59 8.42 1.14
CA GLY A 36 -1.46 8.87 -0.25
C GLY A 36 -2.73 8.65 -1.08
N ALA A 37 -3.35 7.48 -0.95
CA ALA A 37 -4.59 7.14 -1.66
C ALA A 37 -5.75 8.07 -1.28
N TYR A 38 -5.90 8.41 0.01
CA TYR A 38 -6.92 9.35 0.44
C TYR A 38 -6.66 10.76 -0.10
N ASN A 39 -5.42 11.24 -0.03
CA ASN A 39 -5.06 12.55 -0.60
C ASN A 39 -5.40 12.63 -2.08
N VAL A 40 -5.07 11.59 -2.86
CA VAL A 40 -5.43 11.58 -4.29
C VAL A 40 -6.95 11.54 -4.50
N ARG A 41 -7.69 10.73 -3.73
CA ARG A 41 -9.16 10.68 -3.83
C ARG A 41 -9.82 12.03 -3.53
N ILE A 42 -9.29 12.78 -2.57
CA ILE A 42 -9.73 14.14 -2.26
C ILE A 42 -9.51 15.05 -3.47
N ASN A 43 -8.29 15.04 -4.04
CA ASN A 43 -7.98 15.84 -5.22
C ASN A 43 -8.87 15.47 -6.43
N LEU A 44 -9.14 14.18 -6.66
CA LEU A 44 -10.04 13.74 -7.73
C LEU A 44 -11.49 14.17 -7.50
N LYS A 45 -11.95 14.20 -6.25
CA LYS A 45 -13.28 14.73 -5.90
C LYS A 45 -13.36 16.22 -6.22
N GLU A 46 -12.35 16.99 -5.87
CA GLU A 46 -12.27 18.42 -6.19
C GLU A 46 -12.24 18.64 -7.69
N LEU A 47 -11.39 17.89 -8.43
CA LEU A 47 -11.29 17.98 -9.89
C LEU A 47 -12.64 17.77 -10.59
N ARG A 48 -13.45 16.82 -10.11
CA ARG A 48 -14.81 16.58 -10.62
C ARG A 48 -15.78 17.74 -10.37
N ALA A 49 -15.58 18.46 -9.26
CA ALA A 49 -16.44 19.58 -8.87
C ALA A 49 -16.06 20.88 -9.58
N MET A 50 -14.87 20.98 -10.16
CA MET A 50 -14.48 22.13 -10.95
C MET A 50 -15.28 22.17 -12.26
N GLU A 51 -16.04 23.25 -12.48
CA GLU A 51 -16.74 23.53 -13.75
C GLU A 51 -15.73 23.91 -14.84
N THR A 52 -14.96 22.92 -15.31
CA THR A 52 -13.96 23.12 -16.36
C THR A 52 -14.40 22.44 -17.66
N LYS A 53 -14.16 23.12 -18.77
CA LYS A 53 -14.52 22.67 -20.13
C LYS A 53 -13.76 21.40 -20.58
N HIS A 54 -12.75 20.97 -19.81
CA HIS A 54 -11.81 19.90 -20.16
C HIS A 54 -11.59 18.92 -19.00
N LEU A 55 -12.66 18.51 -18.31
CA LEU A 55 -12.59 17.43 -17.32
C LEU A 55 -12.19 16.11 -18.00
N ASP A 56 -10.97 15.64 -17.73
CA ASP A 56 -10.47 14.37 -18.22
C ASP A 56 -11.01 13.20 -17.38
N LYS A 57 -12.13 12.62 -17.84
CA LYS A 57 -12.78 11.47 -17.17
C LYS A 57 -11.95 10.20 -17.24
N ASP A 58 -11.17 10.03 -18.30
CA ASP A 58 -10.36 8.83 -18.51
C ASP A 58 -9.18 8.83 -17.53
N PHE A 59 -8.55 10.01 -17.33
CA PHE A 59 -7.53 10.19 -16.30
C PHE A 59 -8.05 9.87 -14.89
N ILE A 60 -9.24 10.36 -14.54
CA ILE A 60 -9.85 10.11 -13.23
C ILE A 60 -10.11 8.61 -13.03
N ALA A 61 -10.75 7.96 -14.00
CA ALA A 61 -11.06 6.54 -13.93
C ALA A 61 -9.79 5.68 -13.86
N ALA A 62 -8.77 5.98 -14.68
CA ALA A 62 -7.50 5.28 -14.66
C ALA A 62 -6.75 5.45 -13.34
N THR A 63 -6.80 6.65 -12.74
CA THR A 63 -6.15 6.93 -11.46
C THR A 63 -6.83 6.18 -10.31
N GLU A 64 -8.16 6.15 -10.28
CA GLU A 64 -8.91 5.41 -9.26
C GLU A 64 -8.65 3.90 -9.33
N GLU A 65 -8.67 3.34 -10.53
CA GLU A 65 -8.39 1.92 -10.73
C GLU A 65 -6.94 1.58 -10.34
N LYS A 66 -5.97 2.46 -10.66
CA LYS A 66 -4.58 2.29 -10.24
C LYS A 66 -4.43 2.27 -8.72
N ILE A 67 -5.05 3.22 -8.00
CA ILE A 67 -5.02 3.26 -6.54
C ILE A 67 -5.66 2.01 -5.95
N LYS A 68 -6.81 1.58 -6.48
CA LYS A 68 -7.49 0.37 -6.04
C LYS A 68 -6.60 -0.87 -6.17
N LYS A 69 -5.94 -1.05 -7.32
CA LYS A 69 -4.98 -2.15 -7.54
C LYS A 69 -3.81 -2.08 -6.56
N MET A 70 -3.26 -0.89 -6.32
CA MET A 70 -2.15 -0.72 -5.37
C MET A 70 -2.55 -1.12 -3.95
N ILE A 71 -3.74 -0.70 -3.48
CA ILE A 71 -4.25 -1.08 -2.15
C ILE A 71 -4.43 -2.60 -2.06
N LEU A 72 -5.12 -3.22 -3.02
CA LEU A 72 -5.33 -4.67 -3.02
C LEU A 72 -4.03 -5.47 -3.02
N ASN A 73 -3.02 -5.02 -3.78
CA ASN A 73 -1.72 -5.67 -3.80
C ASN A 73 -0.97 -5.50 -2.48
N ALA A 74 -1.05 -4.31 -1.86
CA ALA A 74 -0.45 -4.05 -0.57
C ALA A 74 -1.10 -4.88 0.55
N GLU A 75 -2.42 -4.99 0.58
CA GLU A 75 -3.16 -5.83 1.54
C GLU A 75 -2.74 -7.31 1.44
N LYS A 76 -2.68 -7.86 0.21
CA LYS A 76 -2.20 -9.23 -0.01
C LYS A 76 -0.77 -9.42 0.48
N THR A 77 0.11 -8.45 0.21
CA THR A 77 1.51 -8.51 0.63
C THR A 77 1.61 -8.45 2.15
N LEU A 78 0.86 -7.55 2.79
CA LEU A 78 0.84 -7.40 4.24
C LEU A 78 0.30 -8.64 4.95
N GLN A 79 -0.75 -9.27 4.39
CA GLN A 79 -1.28 -10.53 4.91
C GLN A 79 -0.23 -11.65 4.83
N LYS A 80 0.45 -11.77 3.69
CA LYS A 80 1.55 -12.75 3.53
C LYS A 80 2.65 -12.52 4.56
N ILE A 81 3.08 -11.27 4.73
CA ILE A 81 4.11 -10.90 5.73
C ILE A 81 3.65 -11.28 7.14
N GLY A 82 2.40 -10.99 7.49
CA GLY A 82 1.83 -11.36 8.79
C GLY A 82 1.89 -12.86 9.05
N SER A 83 1.48 -13.67 8.06
CA SER A 83 1.56 -15.13 8.17
C SER A 83 2.99 -15.63 8.34
N GLU A 84 3.95 -15.09 7.59
CA GLU A 84 5.37 -15.47 7.72
C GLU A 84 5.96 -15.10 9.11
N VAL A 85 5.58 -13.93 9.64
CA VAL A 85 5.98 -13.52 11.00
C VAL A 85 5.39 -14.48 12.04
N ASP A 86 4.10 -14.80 11.95
CA ASP A 86 3.43 -15.70 12.89
C ASP A 86 4.06 -17.11 12.87
N GLU A 87 4.36 -17.64 11.68
CA GLU A 87 5.03 -18.93 11.50
C GLU A 87 6.42 -18.94 12.15
N LYS A 88 7.21 -17.87 11.94
CA LYS A 88 8.56 -17.76 12.49
C LYS A 88 8.59 -17.53 14.01
N LEU A 89 7.54 -16.95 14.58
CA LEU A 89 7.41 -16.76 16.04
C LEU A 89 6.89 -18.00 16.78
N GLN A 90 6.28 -18.96 16.06
CA GLN A 90 5.79 -20.22 16.61
C GLN A 90 6.83 -21.36 16.57
N GLY A 91 7.95 -21.16 15.88
CA GLY A 91 9.14 -22.03 15.91
C GLY A 91 9.91 -21.92 17.22
#